data_AF-A0A7C4IID7-F1
#
_entry.id   AF-A0A7C4IID7-F1
#
_cell.length_a   1.000
_cell.length_b   1.000
_cell.length_c   1.000
_cell.angle_alpha   90.00
_cell.angle_beta   90.00
_cell.angle_gamma   90.00
#
_symmetry.space_group_name_H-M   'P 1'
#
loop_
_entity.id
_entity.type
_entity.pdbx_description
1 polymer ?
#
loop_
_entity_poly.entity_id
_entity_poly.type
_entity_poly.pdbx_seq_one_letter_code
_entity_poly.pdbx_strand_id
1 'polypeptide(L)'
;MISEERLIELQEFIVMPRGVYTYLHNTERKENAEDIMLNGFHFEGYLDYTTDQISGIELIELKYFFHQRGRYGRYTVILQIAQALINKYSAMASDSRIHFSEILSQSAALNAESGETTYILPPQFTRGYFDQDKGKIFENNLFNPALDLEVFNDNVKFLKQNKQK
;
A
#
# COMPACT_ATOMS: atom_id res chain seq x y z
N MET A 1 18.21 16.34 3.95
CA MET A 1 17.26 16.76 2.89
C MET A 1 17.57 15.90 1.68
N ILE A 2 16.58 15.19 1.14
CA ILE A 2 16.77 14.33 -0.03
C ILE A 2 17.19 15.22 -1.21
N SER A 3 18.24 14.85 -1.94
CA SER A 3 18.67 15.63 -3.10
C SER A 3 17.64 15.53 -4.22
N GLU A 4 17.59 16.53 -5.09
CA GLU A 4 16.66 16.56 -6.21
C GLU A 4 16.88 15.39 -7.18
N GLU A 5 18.14 15.02 -7.43
CA GLU A 5 18.52 13.84 -8.21
C GLU A 5 17.89 12.55 -7.64
N ARG A 6 17.95 12.34 -6.33
CA ARG A 6 17.35 11.16 -5.69
C ARG A 6 15.82 11.19 -5.71
N LEU A 7 15.22 12.38 -5.67
CA LEU A 7 13.77 12.50 -5.82
C LEU A 7 13.34 12.18 -7.25
N ILE A 8 14.13 12.54 -8.27
CA ILE A 8 13.87 12.18 -9.66
C ILE A 8 13.99 10.66 -9.84
N GLU A 9 15.04 10.03 -9.31
CA GLU A 9 15.18 8.56 -9.35
C GLU A 9 13.99 7.84 -8.68
N LEU A 10 13.55 8.33 -7.51
CA LEU A 10 12.37 7.80 -6.83
C LEU A 10 11.09 8.03 -7.63
N GLN A 11 10.98 9.16 -8.31
CA GLN A 11 9.85 9.46 -9.18
C GLN A 11 9.78 8.46 -10.35
N GLU A 12 10.90 8.27 -11.06
CA GLU A 12 11.04 7.32 -12.17
C GLU A 12 10.73 5.90 -11.74
N PHE A 13 11.13 5.54 -10.52
CA PHE A 13 10.68 4.34 -9.88
C PHE A 13 9.15 4.39 -9.80
N ILE A 14 8.55 5.24 -8.97
CA ILE A 14 7.10 5.29 -8.69
C ILE A 14 6.20 5.30 -9.94
N VAL A 15 6.54 6.02 -11.02
CA VAL A 15 5.65 6.12 -12.20
C VAL A 15 5.55 4.84 -13.05
N MET A 16 6.38 3.84 -12.75
CA MET A 16 6.31 2.50 -13.34
C MET A 16 5.85 1.46 -12.31
N PRO A 17 5.29 0.30 -12.71
CA PRO A 17 4.63 0.11 -13.99
C PRO A 17 3.41 1.03 -14.12
N ARG A 18 2.97 1.30 -15.35
CA ARG A 18 1.77 2.11 -15.59
C ARG A 18 0.50 1.35 -15.22
N GLY A 19 -0.60 2.07 -15.03
CA GLY A 19 -1.91 1.46 -14.74
C GLY A 19 -2.01 0.91 -13.31
N VAL A 20 -1.29 1.51 -12.38
CA VAL A 20 -1.35 1.21 -10.94
C VAL A 20 -1.84 2.43 -10.16
N TYR A 21 -2.36 2.20 -8.97
CA TYR A 21 -2.45 3.21 -7.93
C TYR A 21 -1.26 3.04 -6.98
N THR A 22 -0.58 4.16 -6.67
CA THR A 22 0.57 4.16 -5.77
C THR A 22 0.18 4.73 -4.41
N TYR A 23 0.62 4.06 -3.36
CA TYR A 23 0.46 4.48 -1.97
C TYR A 23 1.81 4.52 -1.29
N LEU A 24 2.06 5.57 -0.51
CA LEU A 24 3.27 5.71 0.27
C LEU A 24 2.98 5.58 1.77
N HIS A 25 3.88 4.90 2.48
CA HIS A 25 3.82 4.75 3.92
C HIS A 25 5.19 5.00 4.53
N ASN A 26 5.28 5.83 5.57
CA ASN A 26 6.53 6.07 6.29
C ASN A 26 6.61 5.21 7.54
N THR A 27 7.80 4.62 7.75
CA THR A 27 8.14 3.91 8.98
C THR A 27 9.50 4.35 9.51
N GLU A 28 9.65 4.33 10.83
CA GLU A 28 10.86 4.82 11.51
C GLU A 28 12.03 3.84 11.44
N ARG A 29 11.73 2.54 11.38
CA ARG A 29 12.72 1.47 11.49
C ARG A 29 12.87 0.73 10.18
N LYS A 30 14.11 0.42 9.82
CA LYS A 30 14.44 -0.38 8.63
C LYS A 30 13.79 -1.74 8.69
N GLU A 31 13.83 -2.36 9.87
CA GLU A 31 13.25 -3.68 10.13
C GLU A 31 11.76 -3.73 9.76
N ASN A 32 11.01 -2.65 10.01
CA ASN A 32 9.58 -2.60 9.65
C ASN A 32 9.38 -2.53 8.14
N ALA A 33 10.21 -1.76 7.42
CA ALA A 33 10.14 -1.70 5.96
C ALA A 33 10.51 -3.04 5.32
N GLU A 34 11.51 -3.73 5.88
CA GLU A 34 11.92 -5.07 5.46
C GLU A 34 10.84 -6.12 5.77
N ASP A 35 10.22 -6.03 6.94
CA ASP A 35 9.09 -6.89 7.32
C ASP A 35 7.91 -6.71 6.35
N ILE A 36 7.55 -5.46 6.00
CA ILE A 36 6.48 -5.19 5.03
C ILE A 36 6.77 -5.77 3.64
N MET A 37 8.04 -5.75 3.20
CA MET A 37 8.42 -6.39 1.92
C MET A 37 8.27 -7.91 1.94
N LEU A 38 8.48 -8.55 3.09
CA LEU A 38 8.49 -10.01 3.22
C LEU A 38 7.12 -10.58 3.58
N ASN A 39 6.43 -9.93 4.52
CA ASN A 39 5.24 -10.46 5.19
C ASN A 39 3.95 -9.73 4.79
N GLY A 40 4.08 -8.54 4.17
CA GLY A 40 2.96 -7.73 3.71
C GLY A 40 2.70 -6.51 4.58
N PHE A 41 1.80 -5.65 4.12
CA PHE A 41 1.49 -4.38 4.78
C PHE A 41 0.27 -4.52 5.68
N HIS A 42 0.48 -4.34 6.99
CA HIS A 42 -0.58 -4.32 7.99
C HIS A 42 -1.25 -2.95 8.05
N PHE A 43 -2.58 -2.92 8.03
CA PHE A 43 -3.35 -1.69 8.19
C PHE A 43 -4.66 -1.92 8.95
N GLU A 44 -5.14 -0.85 9.58
CA GLU A 44 -6.39 -0.81 10.33
C GLU A 44 -7.46 -0.06 9.52
N GLY A 45 -8.67 -0.63 9.45
CA GLY A 45 -9.76 -0.04 8.67
C GLY A 45 -9.47 -0.05 7.16
N TYR A 46 -9.14 1.11 6.59
CA TYR A 46 -8.88 1.28 5.15
C TYR A 46 -7.41 1.62 4.87
N LEU A 47 -6.91 1.18 3.71
CA LEU A 47 -5.54 1.42 3.29
C LEU A 47 -5.17 2.91 3.35
N ASP A 48 -6.08 3.77 2.93
CA ASP A 48 -5.90 5.23 2.85
C ASP A 48 -5.81 5.91 4.22
N TYR A 49 -6.10 5.20 5.32
CA TYR A 49 -5.95 5.74 6.67
C TYR A 49 -4.51 5.70 7.17
N THR A 50 -3.71 4.77 6.62
CA THR A 50 -2.32 4.54 7.03
C THR A 50 -1.32 4.87 5.92
N THR A 51 -1.81 5.24 4.74
CA THR A 51 -1.00 5.54 3.56
C THR A 51 -1.46 6.83 2.89
N ASP A 52 -0.58 7.44 2.09
CA ASP A 52 -0.93 8.55 1.21
C ASP A 52 -0.95 8.06 -0.23
N GLN A 53 -2.11 8.12 -0.88
CA GLN A 53 -2.21 7.85 -2.31
C GLN A 53 -1.59 9.01 -3.10
N ILE A 54 -0.70 8.70 -4.04
CA ILE A 54 -0.05 9.69 -4.89
C ILE A 54 -0.09 9.28 -6.36
N SER A 55 -0.07 10.27 -7.26
CA SER A 55 0.16 10.01 -8.68
C SER A 55 1.62 9.67 -8.97
N GLY A 56 2.54 10.35 -8.26
CA GLY A 56 3.98 10.32 -8.52
C GLY A 56 4.39 11.01 -9.82
N ILE A 57 3.46 11.59 -10.59
CA ILE A 57 3.74 12.21 -11.90
C ILE A 57 4.45 13.54 -11.75
N GLU A 58 4.13 14.29 -10.70
CA GLU A 58 4.73 15.59 -10.44
C GLU A 58 5.70 15.51 -9.26
N LEU A 59 6.94 15.93 -9.47
CA LEU A 59 7.99 15.90 -8.43
C LEU A 59 7.59 16.71 -7.18
N ILE A 60 6.74 17.73 -7.35
CA ILE A 60 6.23 18.55 -6.25
C ILE A 60 5.35 17.75 -5.28
N GLU A 61 4.63 16.74 -5.76
CA GLU A 61 3.80 15.85 -4.93
C GLU A 61 4.70 15.04 -3.97
N LEU A 62 5.82 14.51 -4.47
CA LEU A 62 6.81 13.82 -3.63
C LEU A 62 7.47 14.77 -2.63
N LYS A 63 7.85 15.98 -3.07
CA LYS A 63 8.42 17.01 -2.18
C LYS A 63 7.43 17.34 -1.05
N TYR A 64 6.14 17.49 -1.36
CA TYR A 64 5.09 17.74 -0.39
C TYR A 64 4.91 16.56 0.57
N PHE A 65 4.87 15.33 0.06
CA PHE A 65 4.80 14.11 0.87
C PHE A 65 5.94 14.06 1.89
N PHE A 66 7.20 14.21 1.45
CA PHE A 66 8.35 14.16 2.35
C PHE A 66 8.37 15.32 3.35
N HIS A 67 7.88 16.49 2.96
CA HIS A 67 7.76 17.62 3.89
C HIS A 67 6.75 17.34 5.00
N GLN A 68 5.55 16.85 4.65
CA GLN A 68 4.48 16.60 5.62
C GLN A 68 4.72 15.36 6.46
N ARG A 69 5.20 14.30 5.82
CA ARG A 69 5.28 12.96 6.41
C ARG A 69 6.68 12.58 6.88
N GLY A 70 7.71 13.36 6.57
CA GLY A 70 9.11 13.06 6.92
C GLY A 70 9.38 12.93 8.42
N ARG A 71 8.50 13.50 9.27
CA ARG A 71 8.57 13.32 10.73
C ARG A 71 8.11 11.94 11.22
N TYR A 72 7.36 11.19 10.42
CA TYR A 72 6.79 9.89 10.81
C TYR A 72 7.67 8.70 10.42
N GLY A 73 8.84 8.94 9.80
CA GLY A 73 9.75 7.88 9.44
C GLY A 73 10.71 8.25 8.32
N ARG A 74 11.84 7.55 8.29
CA ARG A 74 12.93 7.75 7.31
C ARG A 74 12.96 6.68 6.23
N TYR A 75 12.08 5.68 6.35
CA TYR A 75 11.90 4.63 5.35
C TYR A 75 10.50 4.79 4.76
N THR A 76 10.43 5.04 3.45
CA THR A 76 9.16 5.17 2.74
C THR A 76 8.89 3.91 1.95
N VAL A 77 7.92 3.14 2.39
CA VAL A 77 7.41 1.98 1.67
C VAL A 77 6.55 2.46 0.50
N ILE A 78 6.75 1.84 -0.67
CA ILE A 78 6.00 2.09 -1.90
C ILE A 78 5.11 0.88 -2.17
N LEU A 79 3.80 1.05 -2.05
CA LEU A 79 2.80 0.05 -2.41
C LEU A 79 2.20 0.42 -3.76
N GLN A 80 2.00 -0.57 -4.62
CA GLN A 80 1.37 -0.39 -5.93
C GLN A 80 0.40 -1.53 -6.22
N ILE A 81 -0.82 -1.15 -6.59
CA ILE A 81 -1.91 -2.08 -6.89
C ILE A 81 -2.45 -1.74 -8.28
N ALA A 82 -2.60 -2.74 -9.15
CA ALA A 82 -3.12 -2.55 -10.49
C ALA A 82 -4.53 -1.94 -10.45
N GLN A 83 -4.75 -0.90 -11.25
CA GLN A 83 -6.04 -0.21 -11.37
C GLN A 83 -7.14 -1.18 -11.79
N ALA A 84 -6.84 -2.10 -12.71
CA ALA A 84 -7.78 -3.13 -13.14
C ALA A 84 -8.25 -4.02 -11.98
N LEU A 85 -7.36 -4.33 -11.03
CA LEU A 85 -7.67 -5.15 -9.86
C LEU A 85 -8.57 -4.39 -8.87
N ILE A 86 -8.22 -3.13 -8.58
CA ILE A 86 -9.04 -2.26 -7.73
C ILE A 86 -10.43 -2.07 -8.35
N ASN A 87 -10.50 -1.80 -9.65
CA ASN A 87 -11.76 -1.62 -10.36
C ASN A 87 -12.62 -2.89 -10.33
N LYS A 88 -12.03 -4.07 -10.55
CA LYS A 88 -12.71 -5.37 -10.46
C LYS A 88 -13.37 -5.54 -9.10
N TYR A 89 -12.61 -5.44 -8.01
CA TYR A 89 -13.13 -5.72 -6.68
C TYR A 89 -14.04 -4.62 -6.13
N SER A 90 -13.81 -3.36 -6.51
CA SER A 90 -14.72 -2.25 -6.19
C SER A 90 -16.08 -2.44 -6.89
N ALA A 91 -16.09 -2.88 -8.16
CA ALA A 91 -17.32 -3.19 -8.87
C ALA A 91 -18.09 -4.35 -8.22
N MET A 92 -17.39 -5.41 -7.81
CA MET A 92 -17.99 -6.54 -7.09
C MET A 92 -18.59 -6.14 -5.74
N ALA A 93 -18.06 -5.08 -5.11
CA ALA A 93 -18.51 -4.55 -3.82
C ALA A 93 -19.44 -3.33 -3.91
N SER A 94 -19.81 -2.89 -5.13
CA SER A 94 -20.51 -1.61 -5.37
C SER A 94 -21.87 -1.47 -4.68
N ASP A 95 -22.51 -2.58 -4.31
CA ASP A 95 -23.78 -2.67 -3.57
C ASP A 95 -23.61 -2.76 -2.05
N SER A 96 -22.39 -2.54 -1.55
CA SER A 96 -22.02 -2.75 -0.15
C SER A 96 -21.11 -1.63 0.37
N ARG A 97 -20.90 -1.58 1.69
CA ARG A 97 -19.94 -0.66 2.33
C ARG A 97 -18.52 -1.24 2.43
N ILE A 98 -18.20 -2.22 1.59
CA ILE A 98 -16.91 -2.92 1.63
C ILE A 98 -15.90 -2.13 0.80
N HIS A 99 -14.75 -1.82 1.40
CA HIS A 99 -13.67 -1.16 0.67
C HIS A 99 -12.77 -2.19 -0.03
N PHE A 100 -12.20 -1.84 -1.18
CA PHE A 100 -11.37 -2.77 -1.97
C PHE A 100 -10.19 -3.31 -1.17
N SER A 101 -9.60 -2.49 -0.29
CA SER A 101 -8.43 -2.90 0.51
C SER A 101 -8.75 -4.05 1.47
N GLU A 102 -9.98 -4.11 1.98
CA GLU A 102 -10.45 -5.19 2.85
C GLU A 102 -10.54 -6.51 2.08
N ILE A 103 -10.90 -6.43 0.79
CA ILE A 103 -11.01 -7.58 -0.10
C ILE A 103 -9.63 -8.10 -0.50
N LEU A 104 -8.69 -7.19 -0.79
CA LEU A 104 -7.32 -7.51 -1.20
C LEU A 104 -6.41 -7.98 -0.06
N SER A 105 -6.98 -8.24 1.12
CA SER A 105 -6.26 -8.77 2.27
C SER A 105 -6.03 -10.28 2.16
N GLN A 106 -4.85 -10.76 2.54
CA GLN A 106 -4.58 -12.21 2.67
C GLN A 106 -5.18 -12.83 3.94
N SER A 107 -5.48 -12.00 4.95
CA SER A 107 -6.16 -12.42 6.18
C SER A 107 -6.84 -11.23 6.85
N ALA A 108 -8.08 -11.39 7.30
CA ALA A 108 -8.68 -10.45 8.24
C ALA A 108 -8.42 -10.97 9.66
N ALA A 109 -7.68 -10.21 10.47
CA ALA A 109 -7.54 -10.46 11.90
C ALA A 109 -8.42 -9.45 12.64
N LEU A 110 -9.45 -9.93 13.32
CA LEU A 110 -10.14 -9.11 14.31
C LEU A 110 -9.19 -8.94 15.51
N ASN A 111 -8.66 -7.73 15.70
CA ASN A 111 -7.97 -7.42 16.94
C ASN A 111 -9.03 -7.18 18.02
N ALA A 112 -9.21 -8.19 18.88
CA ALA A 112 -10.19 -8.16 19.97
C ALA A 112 -9.90 -7.06 21.01
N GLU A 113 -8.69 -6.51 21.05
CA GLU A 113 -8.26 -5.51 22.05
C GLU A 113 -8.54 -4.06 21.62
N SER A 114 -8.36 -3.70 20.34
CA SER A 114 -8.66 -2.35 19.84
C SER A 114 -10.11 -2.18 19.36
N GLY A 115 -10.79 -3.29 19.06
CA GLY A 115 -12.12 -3.28 18.45
C GLY A 115 -12.09 -2.99 16.95
N GLU A 116 -10.91 -2.76 16.36
CA GLU A 116 -10.74 -2.51 14.92
C GLU A 116 -10.29 -3.78 14.18
N THR A 117 -10.74 -3.91 12.93
CA THR A 117 -10.31 -5.03 12.07
C THR A 117 -8.99 -4.66 11.41
N THR A 118 -8.00 -5.53 11.59
CA THR A 118 -6.69 -5.41 10.96
C THR A 118 -6.64 -6.31 9.72
N TYR A 119 -6.05 -5.77 8.66
CA TYR A 119 -5.89 -6.41 7.38
C TYR A 119 -4.42 -6.47 7.00
N ILE A 120 -4.07 -7.40 6.12
CA ILE A 120 -2.71 -7.57 5.62
C ILE A 120 -2.76 -7.59 4.09
N LEU A 121 -2.25 -6.55 3.44
CA LEU A 121 -2.00 -6.59 2.00
C LEU A 121 -0.82 -7.53 1.72
N PRO A 122 -0.93 -8.44 0.74
CA PRO A 122 0.17 -9.32 0.36
C PRO A 122 1.46 -8.55 0.01
N PRO A 123 2.64 -9.11 0.32
CA PRO A 123 3.94 -8.48 0.02
C PRO A 123 4.15 -8.18 -1.47
N GLN A 124 3.45 -8.88 -2.37
CA GLN A 124 3.50 -8.65 -3.82
C GLN A 124 2.98 -7.26 -4.22
N PHE A 125 2.14 -6.62 -3.41
CA PHE A 125 1.74 -5.22 -3.66
C PHE A 125 2.80 -4.23 -3.16
N THR A 126 3.77 -4.67 -2.36
CA THR A 126 4.91 -3.85 -1.95
C THR A 126 5.96 -3.89 -3.05
N ARG A 127 6.20 -2.76 -3.71
CA ARG A 127 7.24 -2.67 -4.72
C ARG A 127 8.64 -2.57 -4.14
N GLY A 128 8.76 -1.95 -2.98
CA GLY A 128 10.02 -1.71 -2.32
C GLY A 128 9.91 -0.61 -1.28
N TYR A 129 11.06 -0.18 -0.77
CA TYR A 129 11.13 0.99 0.10
C TYR A 129 12.28 1.92 -0.31
N PHE A 130 12.14 3.19 0.02
CA PHE A 130 13.14 4.22 -0.13
C PHE A 130 13.75 4.58 1.24
N ASP A 131 15.05 4.41 1.36
CA ASP A 131 15.85 4.88 2.49
C ASP A 131 16.17 6.36 2.25
N GLN A 132 15.49 7.25 2.98
CA GLN A 132 15.61 8.70 2.80
C GLN A 132 16.99 9.23 3.25
N ASP A 133 17.63 8.58 4.21
CA ASP A 133 18.94 8.97 4.72
C ASP A 133 20.05 8.61 3.73
N LYS A 134 19.95 7.45 3.09
CA LYS A 134 20.90 6.99 2.06
C LYS A 134 20.55 7.45 0.65
N GLY A 135 19.33 7.92 0.43
CA GLY A 135 18.80 8.19 -0.90
C GLY A 135 18.79 6.93 -1.79
N LYS A 136 18.45 5.77 -1.22
CA LYS A 136 18.55 4.48 -1.93
C LYS A 136 17.21 3.75 -1.96
N ILE A 137 16.89 3.20 -3.13
CA ILE A 137 15.72 2.33 -3.34
C ILE A 137 16.14 0.87 -3.12
N PHE A 138 15.28 0.13 -2.42
CA PHE A 138 15.37 -1.30 -2.21
C PHE A 138 14.13 -1.94 -2.80
N GLU A 139 14.31 -2.73 -3.84
CA GLU A 139 13.22 -3.35 -4.59
C GLU A 139 12.79 -4.68 -3.97
N ASN A 140 11.50 -4.98 -4.03
CA ASN A 140 10.95 -6.25 -3.61
C ASN A 140 10.90 -7.22 -4.80
N ASN A 141 11.66 -8.32 -4.72
CA ASN A 141 11.69 -9.36 -5.76
C ASN A 141 10.36 -10.10 -5.93
N LEU A 142 9.44 -9.99 -4.96
CA LEU A 142 8.11 -10.60 -5.02
C LEU A 142 7.07 -9.69 -5.71
N PHE A 143 7.45 -8.48 -6.11
CA PHE A 143 6.52 -7.47 -6.58
C PHE A 143 5.69 -7.95 -7.79
N ASN A 144 4.37 -7.97 -7.60
CA ASN A 144 3.37 -8.22 -8.61
C ASN A 144 2.12 -7.38 -8.30
N PRO A 145 1.97 -6.18 -8.90
CA PRO A 145 0.86 -5.29 -8.61
C PRO A 145 -0.48 -5.82 -9.12
N ALA A 146 -0.46 -6.82 -10.02
CA ALA A 146 -1.63 -7.46 -10.59
C ALA A 146 -1.94 -8.81 -9.94
N LEU A 147 -1.38 -9.08 -8.75
CA LEU A 147 -1.69 -10.30 -8.00
C LEU A 147 -3.20 -10.42 -7.80
N ASP A 148 -3.80 -11.51 -8.30
CA ASP A 148 -5.21 -11.81 -8.17
C ASP A 148 -5.36 -13.21 -7.57
N LEU A 149 -5.62 -13.28 -6.26
CA LEU A 149 -5.73 -14.53 -5.52
C LEU A 149 -7.20 -14.98 -5.41
N GLU A 150 -7.42 -16.29 -5.37
CA GLU A 150 -8.76 -16.85 -5.17
C GLU A 150 -9.38 -16.37 -3.85
N VAL A 151 -8.58 -16.26 -2.78
CA VAL A 151 -8.99 -15.75 -1.47
C VAL A 151 -9.65 -14.37 -1.53
N PHE A 152 -9.26 -13.51 -2.48
CA PHE A 152 -9.91 -12.20 -2.63
C PHE A 152 -11.38 -12.33 -3.05
N ASN A 153 -11.70 -13.29 -3.92
CA ASN A 153 -13.09 -13.56 -4.29
C ASN A 153 -13.90 -14.13 -3.11
N ASP A 154 -13.26 -14.94 -2.26
CA ASP A 154 -13.88 -15.44 -1.05
C ASP A 154 -14.09 -14.34 -0.01
N ASN A 155 -13.14 -13.41 0.12
CA ASN A 155 -13.28 -12.23 0.97
C ASN A 155 -14.50 -11.39 0.56
N VAL A 156 -14.76 -11.20 -0.74
CA VAL A 156 -15.98 -10.50 -1.20
C VAL A 156 -17.24 -11.19 -0.64
N LYS A 157 -17.35 -12.51 -0.81
CA LYS A 157 -18.53 -13.28 -0.34
C LYS A 157 -18.67 -13.18 1.17
N PHE A 158 -17.57 -13.38 1.90
CA PHE A 158 -17.54 -13.34 3.35
C PHE A 158 -17.93 -11.95 3.88
N LEU A 159 -17.31 -10.89 3.37
CA LEU A 159 -17.57 -9.53 3.83
C LEU A 159 -19.01 -9.09 3.52
N LYS A 160 -19.59 -9.48 2.38
CA LYS A 160 -21.00 -9.19 2.07
C LYS A 160 -21.95 -9.84 3.06
N GLN A 161 -21.68 -11.06 3.48
CA GLN A 161 -22.53 -11.75 4.47
C GLN A 161 -22.43 -11.13 5.87
N ASN A 162 -21.24 -10.64 6.25
CA ASN A 162 -20.96 -10.20 7.61
C ASN A 162 -21.14 -8.69 7.84
N LYS A 163 -21.02 -7.85 6.80
CA LYS A 163 -21.20 -6.39 6.87
C LYS A 163 -22.56 -5.89 6.34
N GLN A 164 -23.48 -6.77 5.97
CA GLN A 164 -24.85 -6.40 5.58
C GLN A 164 -25.78 -6.02 6.75
N LYS A 165 -25.26 -5.91 7.98
CA LYS A 165 -26.02 -5.48 9.17
C LYS A 165 -25.68 -4.05 9.58
#